data_AF-A0A9W5Y6T4-F1
#
_entry.id   AF-A0A9W5Y6T4-F1
#
_cell.length_a   1.000
_cell.length_b   1.000
_cell.length_c   1.000
_cell.angle_alpha   90.00
_cell.angle_beta   90.00
_cell.angle_gamma   90.00
#
_symmetry.space_group_name_H-M   'P 1'
#
loop_
_entity.id
_entity.type
_entity.pdbx_description
1 polymer ?
#
loop_
_entity_poly.entity_id
_entity_poly.type
_entity_poly.pdbx_seq_one_letter_code
_entity_poly.pdbx_strand_id
1 'polypeptide(L)'
;MLIEDNCYDIMDKRLLQTALFLTTIADFFFIIIESPELGIFVFIFVQITYILRHARAISLNHIYTKTLLLLSFSILLLGFFIKPKNIDTNLYYLALLYGTLLINSLILAFSTFRSKLYYKHSSSTIAIGIALFFMCDINVGLYPLITEYYNIDSLSMTIYFLIWFFYLPSQLLLALSGYKKLK
;
A
#
# COMPACT_ATOMS: atom_id res chain seq x y z
N MET A 1 -5.65 -12.26 -19.45
CA MET A 1 -5.45 -11.30 -18.34
C MET A 1 -4.11 -10.58 -18.57
N LEU A 2 -4.18 -9.38 -19.16
CA LEU A 2 -3.19 -8.35 -19.54
C LEU A 2 -1.69 -8.69 -19.71
N ILE A 3 -1.05 -9.47 -18.82
CA ILE A 3 0.41 -9.62 -18.76
C ILE A 3 0.93 -10.83 -19.57
N GLU A 4 0.04 -11.75 -20.00
CA GLU A 4 0.33 -12.90 -20.89
C GLU A 4 1.74 -13.49 -20.73
N ASP A 5 2.57 -13.47 -21.77
CA ASP A 5 3.94 -14.01 -21.82
C ASP A 5 5.02 -12.96 -21.47
N ASN A 6 4.63 -11.69 -21.33
CA ASN A 6 5.54 -10.57 -21.01
C ASN A 6 5.75 -10.39 -19.49
N CYS A 7 5.57 -11.45 -18.69
CA CYS A 7 5.79 -11.44 -17.25
C CYS A 7 7.26 -11.72 -16.88
N TYR A 8 7.64 -11.37 -15.64
CA TYR A 8 8.94 -11.75 -15.08
C TYR A 8 9.01 -13.25 -14.79
N ASP A 9 8.00 -13.76 -14.08
CA ASP A 9 7.76 -15.17 -13.84
C ASP A 9 6.30 -15.40 -13.41
N ILE A 10 5.88 -16.67 -13.38
CA ILE A 10 4.49 -17.06 -13.07
C ILE A 10 4.08 -16.61 -11.66
N MET A 11 5.00 -16.68 -10.70
CA MET A 11 4.71 -16.30 -9.31
C MET A 11 4.53 -14.77 -9.20
N ASP A 12 5.34 -13.97 -9.87
CA ASP A 12 5.21 -12.50 -9.90
C ASP A 12 3.86 -12.10 -10.46
N LYS A 13 3.48 -12.71 -11.59
CA LYS A 13 2.18 -12.50 -12.24
C LYS A 13 1.02 -12.83 -11.30
N ARG A 14 1.07 -13.99 -10.63
CA ARG A 14 0.02 -14.42 -9.69
C ARG A 14 -0.10 -13.48 -8.50
N LEU A 15 1.02 -13.08 -7.90
CA LEU A 15 1.03 -12.17 -6.76
C LEU A 15 0.48 -10.79 -7.16
N LEU A 16 0.88 -10.25 -8.31
CA LEU A 16 0.35 -8.97 -8.80
C LEU A 16 -1.16 -9.05 -9.07
N GLN A 17 -1.62 -10.10 -9.77
CA GLN A 17 -3.05 -10.27 -10.06
C GLN A 17 -3.87 -10.45 -8.78
N THR A 18 -3.33 -11.17 -7.80
CA THR A 18 -3.95 -11.33 -6.48
C THR A 18 -4.03 -10.00 -5.75
N ALA A 19 -2.95 -9.21 -5.74
CA ALA A 19 -2.96 -7.88 -5.11
C ALA A 19 -4.01 -6.96 -5.74
N LEU A 20 -4.06 -6.87 -7.07
CA LEU A 20 -5.04 -6.04 -7.78
C LEU A 20 -6.47 -6.51 -7.56
N PHE A 21 -6.71 -7.83 -7.56
CA PHE A 21 -8.03 -8.38 -7.25
C PHE A 21 -8.46 -8.05 -5.83
N LEU A 22 -7.58 -8.24 -4.85
CA LEU A 22 -7.84 -7.86 -3.46
C LEU A 22 -8.07 -6.35 -3.33
N THR A 23 -7.34 -5.50 -4.07
CA THR A 23 -7.59 -4.05 -4.11
C THR A 23 -9.01 -3.76 -4.60
N THR A 24 -9.47 -4.41 -5.66
CA THR A 24 -10.87 -4.20 -6.12
C THR A 24 -11.92 -4.62 -5.10
N ILE A 25 -11.65 -5.66 -4.30
CA ILE A 25 -12.53 -6.07 -3.20
C ILE A 25 -12.48 -5.03 -2.06
N ALA A 26 -11.29 -4.53 -1.72
CA ALA A 26 -11.12 -3.52 -0.70
C ALA A 26 -11.86 -2.23 -1.08
N ASP A 27 -11.70 -1.76 -2.32
CA ASP A 27 -12.40 -0.61 -2.88
C ASP A 27 -13.92 -0.79 -2.86
N PHE A 28 -14.41 -1.99 -3.18
CA PHE A 28 -15.82 -2.30 -3.08
C PHE A 28 -16.34 -2.11 -1.65
N PHE A 29 -15.61 -2.60 -0.64
CA PHE A 29 -16.00 -2.38 0.75
C PHE A 29 -15.90 -0.91 1.17
N PHE A 30 -14.86 -0.20 0.72
CA PHE A 30 -14.59 1.17 1.14
C PHE A 30 -15.55 2.18 0.49
N ILE A 31 -15.84 2.03 -0.80
CA ILE A 31 -16.60 3.00 -1.60
C ILE A 31 -18.07 2.61 -1.77
N ILE A 32 -18.38 1.32 -1.97
CA ILE A 32 -19.75 0.89 -2.30
C ILE A 32 -20.51 0.44 -1.06
N ILE A 33 -19.87 -0.35 -0.20
CA ILE A 33 -20.48 -0.80 1.06
C ILE A 33 -20.30 0.23 2.18
N GLU A 34 -19.39 1.20 2.00
CA GLU A 34 -19.07 2.24 2.98
C GLU A 34 -18.69 1.63 4.35
N SER A 35 -17.92 0.54 4.33
CA SER A 35 -17.40 -0.13 5.53
C SER A 35 -15.87 -0.02 5.59
N PRO A 36 -15.33 1.02 6.25
CA PRO A 36 -13.88 1.25 6.34
C PRO A 36 -13.14 0.10 7.01
N GLU A 37 -13.73 -0.53 8.03
CA GLU A 37 -13.12 -1.64 8.76
C GLU A 37 -12.87 -2.85 7.85
N LEU A 38 -13.88 -3.24 7.06
CA LEU A 38 -13.75 -4.34 6.10
C LEU A 38 -12.80 -3.98 4.95
N GLY A 39 -12.87 -2.74 4.45
CA GLY A 39 -11.96 -2.25 3.42
C GLY A 39 -10.50 -2.32 3.87
N ILE A 40 -10.19 -1.76 5.05
CA ILE A 40 -8.84 -1.79 5.64
C ILE A 40 -8.41 -3.24 5.90
N PHE A 41 -9.30 -4.08 6.40
CA PHE A 41 -9.01 -5.51 6.61
C PHE A 41 -8.61 -6.22 5.31
N VAL A 42 -9.27 -5.95 4.19
CA VAL A 42 -8.88 -6.51 2.90
C VAL A 42 -7.56 -5.88 2.41
N PHE A 43 -7.37 -4.58 2.60
CA PHE A 43 -6.12 -3.89 2.26
C PHE A 43 -4.90 -4.43 3.03
N ILE A 44 -5.07 -4.98 4.24
CA ILE A 44 -4.00 -5.72 4.93
C ILE A 44 -3.48 -6.87 4.05
N PHE A 45 -4.37 -7.66 3.43
CA PHE A 45 -3.97 -8.74 2.53
C PHE A 45 -3.36 -8.22 1.22
N VAL A 46 -3.81 -7.07 0.73
CA VAL A 46 -3.18 -6.38 -0.40
C VAL A 46 -1.71 -6.07 -0.08
N GLN A 47 -1.43 -5.45 1.08
CA GLN A 47 -0.07 -5.10 1.46
C GLN A 47 0.80 -6.31 1.74
N ILE A 48 0.26 -7.37 2.38
CA ILE A 48 0.96 -8.66 2.52
C ILE A 48 1.36 -9.20 1.14
N THR A 49 0.45 -9.16 0.17
CA THR A 49 0.72 -9.66 -1.19
C THR A 49 1.82 -8.84 -1.87
N TYR A 50 1.81 -7.50 -1.75
CA TYR A 50 2.89 -6.66 -2.26
C TYR A 50 4.22 -6.90 -1.55
N ILE A 51 4.22 -7.06 -0.23
CA ILE A 51 5.41 -7.43 0.55
C ILE A 51 6.00 -8.73 0.01
N LEU A 52 5.18 -9.79 -0.13
CA LEU A 52 5.63 -11.08 -0.66
C LEU A 52 6.18 -10.95 -2.08
N ARG A 53 5.52 -10.17 -2.94
CA ARG A 53 5.96 -9.92 -4.32
C ARG A 53 7.31 -9.22 -4.38
N HIS A 54 7.48 -8.13 -3.62
CA HIS A 54 8.68 -7.30 -3.69
C HIS A 54 9.85 -7.89 -2.90
N ALA A 55 9.58 -8.63 -1.82
CA ALA A 55 10.58 -9.36 -1.05
C ALA A 55 11.36 -10.36 -1.91
N ARG A 56 10.75 -10.95 -2.94
CA ARG A 56 11.41 -11.86 -3.87
C ARG A 56 12.57 -11.22 -4.64
N ALA A 57 12.53 -9.91 -4.83
CA ALA A 57 13.60 -9.18 -5.49
C ALA A 57 14.84 -9.03 -4.60
N ILE A 58 14.73 -9.30 -3.30
CA ILE A 58 15.78 -9.05 -2.33
C ILE A 58 16.23 -10.39 -1.77
N SER A 59 17.55 -10.62 -1.71
CA SER A 59 18.07 -11.64 -0.81
C SER A 59 17.89 -11.11 0.62
N LEU A 60 16.76 -11.45 1.23
CA LEU A 60 16.44 -11.10 2.61
C LEU A 60 17.49 -11.69 3.56
N ASN A 61 18.59 -10.98 3.79
CA ASN A 61 19.57 -11.40 4.77
C ASN A 61 19.00 -11.19 6.19
N HIS A 62 19.61 -11.85 7.18
CA HIS A 62 19.16 -11.79 8.57
C HIS A 62 19.18 -10.36 9.14
N ILE A 63 20.04 -9.48 8.64
CA ILE A 63 20.13 -8.09 9.11
C ILE A 63 18.92 -7.29 8.62
N TYR A 64 18.63 -7.34 7.32
CA TYR A 64 17.55 -6.58 6.70
C TYR A 64 16.17 -7.03 7.22
N THR A 65 15.97 -8.34 7.35
CA THR A 65 14.75 -8.90 7.95
C THR A 65 14.59 -8.47 9.41
N LYS A 66 15.65 -8.53 10.21
CA LYS A 66 15.64 -8.05 11.58
C LYS A 66 15.33 -6.55 11.66
N THR A 67 15.89 -5.73 10.76
CA THR A 67 15.61 -4.29 10.71
C THR A 67 14.15 -4.01 10.40
N LEU A 68 13.55 -4.68 9.40
CA LEU A 68 12.12 -4.53 9.09
C LEU A 68 11.23 -4.98 10.25
N LEU A 69 11.56 -6.09 10.91
CA LEU A 69 10.82 -6.58 12.07
C LEU A 69 10.92 -5.63 13.27
N LEU A 70 12.13 -5.12 13.55
CA LEU A 70 12.34 -4.13 14.60
C LEU A 70 11.55 -2.85 14.32
N LEU A 71 11.60 -2.33 13.09
CA LEU A 71 10.83 -1.15 12.69
C LEU A 71 9.33 -1.39 12.88
N SER A 72 8.81 -2.53 12.39
CA SER A 72 7.41 -2.90 12.53
C SER A 72 6.99 -2.98 13.99
N PHE A 73 7.78 -3.66 14.82
CA PHE A 73 7.55 -3.78 16.26
C PHE A 73 7.57 -2.41 16.94
N SER A 74 8.49 -1.53 16.55
CA SER A 74 8.62 -0.18 17.12
C SER A 74 7.39 0.67 16.82
N ILE A 75 6.90 0.64 15.57
CA ILE A 75 5.70 1.37 15.15
C ILE A 75 4.46 0.84 15.88
N LEU A 76 4.29 -0.48 15.95
CA LEU A 76 3.16 -1.09 16.64
C LEU A 76 3.18 -0.79 18.14
N LEU A 77 4.34 -0.89 18.79
CA LEU A 77 4.51 -0.59 20.20
C LEU A 77 4.19 0.88 20.50
N LEU A 78 4.75 1.81 19.73
CA LEU A 78 4.48 3.24 19.89
C LEU A 78 3.01 3.56 19.62
N GLY A 79 2.44 3.06 18.52
CA GLY A 79 1.03 3.27 18.18
C GLY A 79 0.08 2.71 19.24
N PHE A 80 0.43 1.58 19.87
CA PHE A 80 -0.38 1.01 20.95
C PHE A 80 -0.54 1.97 22.14
N PHE A 81 0.50 2.74 22.47
CA PHE A 81 0.48 3.69 23.59
C PHE A 81 -0.09 5.08 23.23
N ILE A 82 -0.17 5.44 21.95
CA ILE A 82 -0.57 6.79 21.50
C ILE A 82 -2.03 6.82 21.00
N LYS A 83 -2.85 5.83 21.38
CA LYS A 83 -4.24 5.73 20.93
C LYS A 83 -5.03 7.04 21.20
N PRO A 84 -5.58 7.71 20.17
CA PRO A 84 -6.45 8.87 20.34
C PRO A 84 -7.78 8.49 20.98
N LYS A 85 -8.32 9.37 21.84
CA LYS A 85 -9.59 9.11 22.56
C LYS A 85 -10.83 9.10 21.65
N ASN A 86 -10.78 9.83 20.54
CA ASN A 86 -11.95 10.10 19.70
C ASN A 86 -12.05 9.19 18.46
N ILE A 87 -11.16 8.21 18.32
CA ILE A 87 -11.16 7.27 17.19
C ILE A 87 -11.64 5.92 17.70
N ASP A 88 -12.48 5.25 16.92
CA ASP A 88 -12.91 3.89 17.22
C ASP A 88 -11.69 2.97 17.45
N THR A 89 -11.82 2.11 18.45
CA THR A 89 -10.71 1.27 18.91
C THR A 89 -10.30 0.25 17.87
N ASN A 90 -11.27 -0.40 17.23
CA ASN A 90 -11.03 -1.45 16.25
C ASN A 90 -10.45 -0.84 14.98
N LEU A 91 -11.06 0.25 14.51
CA LEU A 91 -10.58 0.99 13.35
C LEU A 91 -9.14 1.49 13.54
N TYR A 92 -8.82 2.04 14.72
CA TYR A 92 -7.47 2.51 15.03
C TYR A 92 -6.43 1.39 14.95
N TYR A 93 -6.66 0.24 15.59
CA TYR A 93 -5.70 -0.85 15.58
C TYR A 93 -5.59 -1.53 14.21
N LEU A 94 -6.69 -1.64 13.46
CA LEU A 94 -6.67 -2.09 12.07
C LEU A 94 -5.83 -1.14 11.20
N ALA A 95 -6.06 0.17 11.30
CA ALA A 95 -5.30 1.18 10.57
C ALA A 95 -3.81 1.20 10.97
N LEU A 96 -3.49 0.98 12.25
CA LEU A 96 -2.11 0.89 12.74
C LEU A 96 -1.39 -0.33 12.16
N LEU A 97 -2.02 -1.51 12.17
CA LEU A 97 -1.48 -2.73 11.57
C LEU A 97 -1.31 -2.54 10.06
N TYR A 98 -2.33 -2.03 9.40
CA TYR A 98 -2.33 -1.72 7.98
C TYR A 98 -1.18 -0.77 7.60
N GLY A 99 -1.08 0.38 8.27
CA GLY A 99 -0.05 1.38 8.02
C GLY A 99 1.36 0.83 8.22
N THR A 100 1.56 -0.03 9.22
CA THR A 100 2.84 -0.72 9.43
C THR A 100 3.20 -1.60 8.23
N LEU A 101 2.25 -2.37 7.72
CA LEU A 101 2.46 -3.21 6.53
C LEU A 101 2.68 -2.37 5.27
N LEU A 102 1.96 -1.27 5.10
CA LEU A 102 2.14 -0.35 3.98
C LEU A 102 3.54 0.29 3.99
N ILE A 103 4.07 0.68 5.15
CA ILE A 103 5.46 1.16 5.29
C ILE A 103 6.46 0.08 4.87
N ASN A 104 6.25 -1.18 5.31
CA ASN A 104 7.10 -2.29 4.87
C ASN A 104 7.02 -2.53 3.36
N SER A 105 5.82 -2.49 2.79
CA SER A 105 5.57 -2.58 1.35
C SER A 105 6.34 -1.49 0.59
N LEU A 106 6.31 -0.25 1.09
CA LEU A 106 7.04 0.89 0.54
C LEU A 106 8.57 0.68 0.60
N ILE A 107 9.11 0.28 1.74
CA ILE A 107 10.56 0.04 1.90
C ILE A 107 11.03 -1.07 0.94
N LEU A 108 10.25 -2.16 0.82
CA LEU A 108 10.54 -3.25 -0.09
C LEU A 108 10.41 -2.83 -1.56
N ALA A 109 9.42 -2.01 -1.90
CA ALA A 109 9.24 -1.45 -3.23
C ALA A 109 10.48 -0.67 -3.68
N PHE A 110 11.01 0.23 -2.85
CA PHE A 110 12.26 0.93 -3.15
C PHE A 110 13.49 0.02 -3.16
N SER A 111 13.47 -1.05 -2.38
CA SER A 111 14.59 -2.00 -2.36
C SER A 111 14.68 -2.84 -3.65
N THR A 112 13.63 -2.87 -4.48
CA THR A 112 13.65 -3.51 -5.82
C THR A 112 14.69 -2.91 -6.77
N PHE A 113 15.11 -1.65 -6.57
CA PHE A 113 16.17 -1.02 -7.38
C PHE A 113 17.54 -1.71 -7.25
N ARG A 114 17.78 -2.40 -6.13
CA ARG A 114 19.02 -3.13 -5.88
C ARG A 114 19.00 -4.55 -6.44
N SER A 115 17.86 -4.98 -7.00
CA SER A 115 17.64 -6.32 -7.52
C SER A 115 17.99 -6.44 -9.00
N LYS A 116 18.27 -7.67 -9.44
CA LYS A 116 18.31 -8.05 -10.86
C LYS A 116 17.00 -8.70 -11.34
N LEU A 117 16.04 -8.95 -10.45
CA LEU A 117 14.76 -9.60 -10.79
C LEU A 117 13.93 -8.70 -11.71
N TYR A 118 13.82 -7.42 -11.35
CA TYR A 118 13.06 -6.43 -12.11
C TYR A 118 14.00 -5.55 -12.94
N TYR A 119 13.57 -5.16 -14.14
CA TYR A 119 14.27 -4.12 -14.89
C TYR A 119 14.09 -2.76 -14.23
N LYS A 120 15.05 -1.86 -14.46
CA LYS A 120 15.09 -0.52 -13.86
C LYS A 120 13.77 0.25 -14.04
N HIS A 121 13.16 0.16 -15.23
CA HIS A 121 11.86 0.79 -15.48
C HIS A 121 10.77 0.22 -14.58
N SER A 122 10.59 -1.12 -14.54
CA SER A 122 9.58 -1.74 -13.69
C SER A 122 9.83 -1.49 -12.20
N SER A 123 11.09 -1.49 -11.74
CA SER A 123 11.42 -1.11 -10.35
C SER A 123 10.99 0.33 -10.04
N SER A 124 11.20 1.28 -10.97
CA SER A 124 10.67 2.64 -10.84
C SER A 124 9.15 2.66 -10.79
N THR A 125 8.49 1.92 -11.66
CA THR A 125 7.02 1.83 -11.70
C THR A 125 6.46 1.26 -10.39
N ILE A 126 7.09 0.22 -9.82
CA ILE A 126 6.72 -0.36 -8.51
C ILE A 126 6.89 0.68 -7.42
N ALA A 127 8.07 1.31 -7.33
CA ALA A 127 8.39 2.25 -6.27
C ALA A 127 7.47 3.48 -6.30
N ILE A 128 7.25 4.08 -7.48
CA ILE A 128 6.33 5.21 -7.64
C ILE A 128 4.89 4.76 -7.35
N GLY A 129 4.47 3.60 -7.84
CA GLY A 129 3.14 3.06 -7.59
C GLY A 129 2.83 2.92 -6.09
N ILE A 130 3.69 2.24 -5.33
CA ILE A 130 3.51 2.09 -3.87
C ILE A 130 3.68 3.44 -3.13
N ALA A 131 4.55 4.33 -3.59
CA ALA A 131 4.69 5.66 -2.99
C ALA A 131 3.43 6.51 -3.15
N LEU A 132 2.80 6.48 -4.34
CA LEU A 132 1.52 7.14 -4.57
C LEU A 132 0.39 6.50 -3.76
N PHE A 133 0.39 5.17 -3.63
CA PHE A 133 -0.55 4.46 -2.73
C PHE A 133 -0.41 5.01 -1.30
N PHE A 134 0.82 5.06 -0.79
CA PHE A 134 1.11 5.59 0.54
C PHE A 134 0.63 7.02 0.73
N MET A 135 0.85 7.89 -0.26
CA MET A 135 0.36 9.27 -0.21
C MET A 135 -1.18 9.34 -0.25
N CYS A 136 -1.84 8.49 -1.05
CA CYS A 136 -3.30 8.37 -1.03
C CYS A 136 -3.81 8.06 0.38
N ASP A 137 -3.25 7.04 1.03
CA ASP A 137 -3.74 6.59 2.34
C ASP A 137 -3.50 7.60 3.47
N ILE A 138 -2.41 8.38 3.39
CA ILE A 138 -2.22 9.53 4.29
C ILE A 138 -3.41 10.49 4.14
N ASN A 139 -3.81 10.81 2.91
CA ASN A 139 -4.94 11.72 2.68
C ASN A 139 -6.27 11.09 3.12
N VAL A 140 -6.48 9.79 2.92
CA VAL A 140 -7.66 9.06 3.44
C VAL A 140 -7.73 9.15 4.97
N GLY A 141 -6.62 8.96 5.67
CA GLY A 141 -6.57 9.08 7.13
C GLY A 141 -6.73 10.51 7.65
N LEU A 142 -6.25 11.51 6.90
CA LEU A 142 -6.37 12.92 7.25
C LEU A 142 -7.75 13.50 6.97
N TYR A 143 -8.48 12.98 5.98
CA TYR A 143 -9.74 13.57 5.53
C TYR A 143 -10.81 13.65 6.64
N PRO A 144 -11.09 12.59 7.43
CA PRO A 144 -12.02 12.69 8.56
C PRO A 144 -11.53 13.65 9.64
N LEU A 145 -10.23 13.65 9.94
CA LEU A 145 -9.64 14.55 10.94
C LEU A 145 -9.86 16.03 10.56
N ILE A 146 -9.69 16.37 9.29
CA ILE A 146 -9.82 17.75 8.83
C ILE A 146 -11.27 18.17 8.68
N THR A 147 -12.13 17.26 8.21
CA THR A 147 -13.55 17.55 8.00
C THR A 147 -14.31 17.62 9.33
N GLU A 148 -14.10 16.67 10.24
CA GLU A 148 -14.87 16.58 11.47
C GLU A 148 -14.30 17.42 12.62
N TYR A 149 -12.97 17.56 12.71
CA TYR A 149 -12.34 18.24 13.85
C TYR A 149 -11.97 19.70 13.56
N TYR A 150 -11.41 19.97 12.39
CA TYR A 150 -10.96 21.32 12.03
C TYR A 150 -12.00 22.12 11.24
N ASN A 151 -12.95 21.43 10.57
CA ASN A 151 -14.05 22.02 9.80
C ASN A 151 -13.59 23.09 8.80
N ILE A 152 -12.54 22.79 8.04
CA ILE A 152 -11.94 23.70 7.03
C ILE A 152 -12.31 23.22 5.63
N ASP A 153 -13.40 23.77 5.07
CA ASP A 153 -14.00 23.32 3.80
C ASP A 153 -13.05 23.37 2.60
N SER A 154 -12.19 24.40 2.50
CA SER A 154 -11.23 24.50 1.40
C SER A 154 -10.14 23.42 1.46
N LEU A 155 -9.75 23.03 2.67
CA LEU A 155 -8.72 22.02 2.90
C LEU A 155 -9.30 20.60 2.74
N SER A 156 -10.54 20.36 3.18
CA SER A 156 -11.21 19.07 3.01
C SER A 156 -11.39 18.72 1.52
N MET A 157 -11.80 19.69 0.70
CA MET A 157 -11.91 19.51 -0.76
C MET A 157 -10.56 19.23 -1.42
N THR A 158 -9.50 19.91 -0.98
CA THR A 158 -8.14 19.69 -1.47
C THR A 158 -7.67 18.27 -1.15
N ILE A 159 -7.88 17.81 0.08
CA ILE A 159 -7.48 16.46 0.50
C ILE A 159 -8.28 15.39 -0.22
N TYR A 160 -9.59 15.60 -0.37
CA TYR A 160 -10.43 14.69 -1.14
C TYR A 160 -9.95 14.54 -2.59
N PHE A 161 -9.59 15.66 -3.24
CA PHE A 161 -8.97 15.61 -4.55
C PHE A 161 -7.64 14.85 -4.56
N LEU A 162 -6.78 15.08 -3.56
CA LEU A 162 -5.48 14.41 -3.44
C LEU A 162 -5.59 12.89 -3.25
N ILE A 163 -6.63 12.39 -2.56
CA ILE A 163 -6.91 10.95 -2.46
C ILE A 163 -6.97 10.35 -3.87
N TRP A 164 -7.87 10.84 -4.71
CA TRP A 164 -8.06 10.30 -6.06
C TRP A 164 -6.89 10.58 -7.01
N PHE A 165 -6.28 11.76 -6.87
CA PHE A 165 -5.11 12.16 -7.65
C PHE A 165 -3.94 11.21 -7.44
N PHE A 166 -3.73 10.70 -6.22
CA PHE A 166 -2.69 9.71 -5.95
C PHE A 166 -3.16 8.28 -6.20
N TYR A 167 -4.44 7.97 -5.92
CA TYR A 167 -4.98 6.62 -6.02
C TYR A 167 -4.96 6.06 -7.45
N LEU A 168 -5.55 6.78 -8.42
CA LEU A 168 -5.71 6.26 -9.78
C LEU A 168 -4.36 6.01 -10.47
N PRO A 169 -3.39 6.96 -10.44
CA PRO A 169 -2.08 6.70 -11.02
C PRO A 169 -1.31 5.60 -10.29
N SER A 170 -1.50 5.45 -8.97
CA SER A 170 -0.91 4.34 -8.22
C SER A 170 -1.35 2.99 -8.78
N GLN A 171 -2.66 2.75 -8.91
CA GLN A 171 -3.19 1.48 -9.39
C GLN A 171 -2.76 1.20 -10.84
N LEU A 172 -2.74 2.23 -11.68
CA LEU A 172 -2.26 2.12 -13.06
C LEU A 172 -0.79 1.69 -13.11
N LEU A 173 0.09 2.37 -12.37
CA LEU A 173 1.52 2.03 -12.34
C LEU A 173 1.73 0.62 -11.78
N LEU A 174 1.06 0.25 -10.68
CA LEU A 174 1.18 -1.08 -10.11
C LEU A 174 0.72 -2.17 -11.09
N ALA A 175 -0.36 -1.94 -11.84
CA ALA A 175 -0.78 -2.86 -12.90
C ALA A 175 0.25 -2.96 -14.02
N LEU A 176 0.83 -1.84 -14.47
CA LEU A 176 1.87 -1.81 -15.51
C LEU A 176 3.21 -2.40 -15.05
N SER A 177 3.46 -2.46 -13.74
CA SER A 177 4.72 -2.94 -13.17
C SER A 177 5.01 -4.41 -13.48
N GLY A 178 4.00 -5.20 -13.82
CA GLY A 178 4.16 -6.62 -14.18
C GLY A 178 4.72 -6.86 -15.58
N TYR A 179 4.77 -5.84 -16.44
CA TYR A 179 5.35 -5.97 -17.77
C TYR A 179 6.88 -5.91 -17.73
N LYS A 180 7.51 -6.93 -18.31
CA LYS A 180 8.95 -7.04 -18.49
C LYS A 180 9.48 -6.10 -19.57
N LYS A 181 8.69 -5.82 -20.62
CA LYS A 181 8.95 -4.77 -21.60
C LYS A 181 7.64 -4.04 -21.87
N LEU A 182 7.61 -2.73 -21.64
CA LEU A 182 6.58 -1.88 -22.22
C LEU A 182 6.90 -1.83 -23.72
N LYS A 183 5.96 -2.31 -24.54
CA LYS A 183 6.04 -2.14 -26.00
C LYS A 183 5.71 -0.70 -26.34
#